data_AF-A0A2E9KZQ8-F1
#
_entry.id   AF-A0A2E9KZQ8-F1
#
_cell.length_a   1.000
_cell.length_b   1.000
_cell.length_c   1.000
_cell.angle_alpha   90.00
_cell.angle_beta   90.00
_cell.angle_gamma   90.00
#
_symmetry.space_group_name_H-M   'P 1'
#
loop_
_entity.id
_entity.type
_entity.pdbx_description
1 polymer ?
#
loop_
_entity_poly.entity_id
_entity_poly.type
_entity_poly.pdbx_seq_one_letter_code
_entity_poly.pdbx_strand_id
1 'polypeptide(L)'
;MMRFQIGLLSLIFCCLTNFVWAQGSNAYELSSNTLIHLRQAGLPLEILRDLRSLVGIRFDAKEDLRAALQKLPLSPTNEALEQIEQFAEMRRLQLQAQEFSGDQKKGELVFRGEVQGELPREQLRFRSELLNLVRQEKYEKMRSEGSVEVEQWDRTLQAGFLFYERAEEGFANEDVRGPVQILRFNEEFSASAKQGKISGNLMQADLLRQQVLLQGQSEAEPARMELDLDEIRQQQAFNSLEELPQINDSPETVTLQAVQATLNNQARRLLLEGAVELFKSPEQLRIYGGRVQVEFDATQQIQTVYAERAVCFEQPGRVARADSVRMEQATQLILLEGNAQVQTDQYNLQGESIKLYVDVSQGVAQGDDNSPIRVTILMDQPNSASNAFRCR
;
A
#
# COMPACT_ATOMS: atom_id res chain seq x y z
N MET A 1 -10.71 -17.57 -1.04
CA MET A 1 -9.27 -17.71 -0.76
C MET A 1 -8.64 -16.36 -1.05
N MET A 2 -8.82 -15.42 -0.13
CA MET A 2 -8.54 -13.99 -0.34
C MET A 2 -7.07 -13.69 -0.06
N ARG A 3 -6.33 -13.29 -1.10
CA ARG A 3 -5.04 -12.63 -0.96
C ARG A 3 -5.31 -11.14 -0.79
N PHE A 4 -5.45 -10.66 0.44
CA PHE A 4 -5.27 -9.23 0.67
C PHE A 4 -3.81 -8.91 0.24
N GLN A 5 -3.61 -7.93 -0.62
CA GLN A 5 -2.34 -7.22 -0.65
C GLN A 5 -2.63 -5.98 0.17
N ILE A 6 -1.87 -5.75 1.24
CA ILE A 6 -2.02 -4.54 2.04
C ILE A 6 -2.00 -3.34 1.08
N GLY A 7 -3.02 -2.48 1.20
CA GLY A 7 -3.39 -1.46 0.21
C GLY A 7 -2.24 -0.56 -0.24
N LEU A 8 -1.21 -0.42 0.59
CA LEU A 8 0.04 0.27 0.30
C LEU A 8 0.76 -0.24 -0.94
N LEU A 9 0.81 -1.57 -1.11
CA LEU A 9 1.41 -2.18 -2.28
C LEU A 9 0.50 -2.00 -3.48
N SER A 10 -0.82 -2.20 -3.37
CA SER A 10 -1.72 -2.03 -4.52
C SER A 10 -1.78 -0.59 -5.06
N LEU A 11 -1.62 0.41 -4.18
CA LEU A 11 -1.57 1.83 -4.54
C LEU A 11 -0.43 2.13 -5.50
N ILE A 12 0.69 1.42 -5.36
CA ILE A 12 1.97 1.77 -6.00
C ILE A 12 2.39 0.74 -7.05
N PHE A 13 2.12 -0.54 -6.80
CA PHE A 13 2.51 -1.67 -7.67
C PHE A 13 1.80 -1.56 -9.03
N CYS A 14 0.53 -1.13 -9.06
CA CYS A 14 -0.19 -1.00 -10.32
C CYS A 14 0.34 0.13 -11.24
N CYS A 15 0.88 1.21 -10.67
CA CYS A 15 1.39 2.33 -11.46
C CYS A 15 2.62 1.97 -12.30
N LEU A 16 3.44 0.99 -11.87
CA LEU A 16 4.79 0.85 -12.43
C LEU A 16 5.25 -0.59 -12.73
N THR A 17 4.63 -1.63 -12.19
CA THR A 17 5.01 -3.01 -12.58
C THR A 17 4.53 -3.39 -13.99
N ASN A 18 3.82 -2.49 -14.66
CA ASN A 18 3.35 -2.65 -16.03
C ASN A 18 4.16 -1.88 -17.07
N PHE A 19 5.32 -1.34 -16.70
CA PHE A 19 6.35 -0.98 -17.68
C PHE A 19 6.94 -2.25 -18.30
N VAL A 20 6.11 -3.02 -18.99
CA VAL A 20 6.54 -4.04 -19.94
C VAL A 20 7.03 -3.27 -21.15
N TRP A 21 8.35 -3.29 -21.35
CA TRP A 21 8.98 -2.88 -22.59
C TRP A 21 8.46 -3.79 -23.71
N ALA A 22 7.30 -3.45 -24.28
CA ALA A 22 6.67 -4.23 -25.33
C ALA A 22 7.65 -4.35 -26.50
N GLN A 23 8.16 -5.57 -26.72
CA GLN A 23 8.95 -5.87 -27.91
C GLN A 23 8.06 -5.77 -29.16
N GLY A 24 8.68 -5.37 -30.26
CA GLY A 24 8.02 -4.84 -31.46
C GLY A 24 7.28 -5.84 -32.35
N SER A 25 6.32 -6.60 -31.83
CA SER A 25 5.34 -7.33 -32.65
C SER A 25 3.92 -6.91 -32.30
N ASN A 26 3.08 -6.65 -33.31
CA ASN A 26 1.63 -6.48 -33.16
C ASN A 26 1.02 -7.84 -32.79
N ALA A 27 1.18 -8.25 -31.54
CA ALA A 27 0.60 -9.46 -30.98
C ALA A 27 -0.38 -9.07 -29.86
N TYR A 28 -1.25 -10.01 -29.52
CA TYR A 28 -2.30 -9.83 -28.53
C TYR A 28 -2.05 -10.75 -27.35
N GLU A 29 -2.14 -10.20 -26.14
CA GLU A 29 -2.00 -10.97 -24.92
C GLU A 29 -2.86 -10.37 -23.81
N LEU A 30 -3.60 -11.24 -23.14
CA LEU A 30 -4.33 -10.91 -21.93
C LEU A 30 -3.42 -11.15 -20.72
N SER A 31 -3.18 -10.11 -19.95
CA SER A 31 -2.53 -10.19 -18.64
C SER A 31 -3.56 -10.14 -17.52
N SER A 32 -3.18 -10.47 -16.28
CA SER A 32 -4.06 -10.23 -15.12
C SER A 32 -4.50 -8.76 -15.02
N ASN A 33 -3.62 -7.81 -15.38
CA ASN A 33 -3.95 -6.38 -15.41
C ASN A 33 -4.90 -6.01 -16.55
N THR A 34 -4.85 -6.74 -17.65
CA THR A 34 -5.83 -6.59 -18.74
C THR A 34 -7.25 -6.84 -18.24
N LEU A 35 -7.45 -7.87 -17.41
CA LEU A 35 -8.76 -8.15 -16.81
C LEU A 35 -9.23 -7.05 -15.85
N ILE A 36 -8.30 -6.45 -15.10
CA ILE A 36 -8.61 -5.32 -14.19
C ILE A 36 -9.05 -4.11 -15.00
N HIS A 37 -8.33 -3.76 -16.07
CA HIS A 37 -8.69 -2.63 -16.93
C HIS A 37 -10.02 -2.86 -17.67
N LEU A 38 -10.28 -4.08 -18.13
CA LEU A 38 -11.56 -4.44 -18.73
C LEU A 38 -12.71 -4.30 -17.72
N ARG A 39 -12.51 -4.75 -16.46
CA ARG A 39 -13.48 -4.52 -15.39
C ARG A 39 -13.72 -3.03 -15.17
N GLN A 40 -12.67 -2.22 -15.22
CA GLN A 40 -12.74 -0.77 -15.01
C GLN A 40 -13.43 -0.06 -16.17
N ALA A 41 -13.31 -0.61 -17.38
CA ALA A 41 -14.06 -0.19 -18.57
C ALA A 41 -15.53 -0.68 -18.57
N GLY A 42 -15.95 -1.48 -17.58
CA GLY A 42 -17.35 -1.90 -17.38
C GLY A 42 -17.68 -3.30 -17.90
N LEU A 43 -16.69 -4.15 -18.22
CA LEU A 43 -16.98 -5.51 -18.67
C LEU A 43 -17.62 -6.36 -17.55
N PRO A 44 -18.68 -7.15 -17.85
CA PRO A 44 -19.33 -8.02 -16.86
C PRO A 44 -18.39 -9.05 -16.23
N LEU A 45 -18.64 -9.36 -14.96
CA LEU A 45 -17.78 -10.24 -14.15
C LEU A 45 -17.72 -11.67 -14.70
N GLU A 46 -18.81 -12.14 -15.27
CA GLU A 46 -18.95 -13.47 -15.86
C GLU A 46 -18.01 -13.63 -17.06
N ILE A 47 -17.97 -12.63 -17.95
CA ILE A 47 -17.06 -12.60 -19.11
C ILE A 47 -15.61 -12.53 -18.63
N LEU A 48 -15.31 -11.67 -17.64
CA LEU A 48 -13.95 -11.54 -17.09
C LEU A 48 -13.43 -12.84 -16.44
N ARG A 49 -14.31 -13.63 -15.84
CA ARG A 49 -13.98 -14.95 -15.28
C ARG A 49 -13.62 -15.94 -16.38
N ASP A 50 -14.37 -15.96 -17.47
CA ASP A 50 -14.09 -16.83 -18.63
C ASP A 50 -12.76 -16.48 -19.31
N LEU A 51 -12.44 -15.17 -19.41
CA LEU A 51 -11.19 -14.67 -19.97
C LEU A 51 -9.94 -15.12 -19.19
N ARG A 52 -10.05 -15.54 -17.93
CA ARG A 52 -8.91 -16.05 -17.15
C ARG A 52 -8.20 -17.22 -17.82
N SER A 53 -8.94 -18.05 -18.56
CA SER A 53 -8.39 -19.19 -19.29
C SER A 53 -7.43 -18.80 -20.42
N LEU A 54 -7.51 -17.55 -20.89
CA LEU A 54 -6.71 -17.01 -21.97
C LEU A 54 -5.54 -16.13 -21.48
N VAL A 55 -5.40 -15.93 -20.16
CA VAL A 55 -4.32 -15.11 -19.58
C VAL A 55 -2.97 -15.78 -19.82
N GLY A 56 -1.99 -15.01 -20.29
CA GLY A 56 -0.63 -15.47 -20.60
C GLY A 56 -0.52 -16.24 -21.93
N ILE A 57 -1.61 -16.35 -22.70
CA ILE A 57 -1.58 -16.88 -24.05
C ILE A 57 -1.29 -15.73 -25.01
N ARG A 58 -0.22 -15.87 -25.79
CA ARG A 58 0.15 -14.95 -26.86
C ARG A 58 -0.53 -15.35 -28.16
N PHE A 59 -1.17 -14.40 -28.81
CA PHE A 59 -1.78 -14.54 -30.14
C PHE A 59 -1.04 -13.63 -31.12
N ASP A 60 -0.55 -14.20 -32.23
CA ASP A 60 0.20 -13.42 -33.22
C ASP A 60 -0.72 -12.61 -34.15
N ALA A 61 -1.99 -13.00 -34.26
CA ALA A 61 -2.99 -12.27 -35.03
C ALA A 61 -4.27 -12.00 -34.23
N LYS A 62 -4.98 -10.95 -34.65
CA LYS A 62 -6.25 -10.51 -34.05
C LYS A 62 -7.35 -11.58 -34.21
N GLU A 63 -7.37 -12.23 -35.36
CA GLU A 63 -8.32 -13.27 -35.72
C GLU A 63 -8.19 -14.50 -34.82
N ASP A 64 -6.96 -14.84 -34.39
CA ASP A 64 -6.70 -15.95 -33.48
C ASP A 64 -7.24 -15.65 -32.08
N LEU A 65 -7.04 -14.42 -31.59
CA LEU A 65 -7.66 -13.96 -30.35
C LEU A 65 -9.19 -14.06 -30.46
N ARG A 66 -9.78 -13.54 -31.54
CA ARG A 66 -11.25 -13.61 -31.77
C ARG A 66 -11.76 -15.04 -31.77
N ALA A 67 -11.07 -15.94 -32.45
CA ALA A 67 -11.44 -17.36 -32.49
C ALA A 67 -11.36 -18.02 -31.11
N ALA A 68 -10.41 -17.60 -30.26
CA ALA A 68 -10.34 -18.05 -28.87
C ALA A 68 -11.49 -17.47 -28.02
N LEU A 69 -11.81 -16.19 -28.17
CA LEU A 69 -12.91 -15.52 -27.46
C LEU A 69 -14.28 -16.11 -27.79
N GLN A 70 -14.50 -16.52 -29.05
CA GLN A 70 -15.75 -17.17 -29.48
C GLN A 70 -15.97 -18.56 -28.89
N LYS A 71 -14.92 -19.20 -28.37
CA LYS A 71 -14.99 -20.53 -27.71
C LYS A 71 -15.31 -20.43 -26.22
N LEU A 72 -15.38 -19.21 -25.65
CA LEU A 72 -15.71 -19.02 -24.25
C LEU A 72 -17.18 -19.41 -23.97
N PRO A 73 -17.49 -19.93 -22.77
CA PRO A 73 -18.85 -20.26 -22.37
C PRO A 73 -19.84 -19.12 -22.59
N LEU A 74 -19.44 -17.90 -22.25
CA LEU A 74 -20.16 -16.67 -22.59
C LEU A 74 -19.46 -15.95 -23.73
N SER A 75 -20.06 -15.98 -24.92
CA SER A 75 -19.56 -15.21 -26.06
C SER A 75 -19.72 -13.70 -25.77
N PRO A 76 -18.63 -12.91 -25.83
CA PRO A 76 -18.73 -11.47 -25.61
C PRO A 76 -19.57 -10.80 -26.70
N THR A 77 -20.25 -9.70 -26.38
CA THR A 77 -20.91 -8.85 -27.39
C THR A 77 -19.87 -8.24 -28.33
N ASN A 78 -20.28 -7.75 -29.51
CA ASN A 78 -19.35 -7.09 -30.43
C ASN A 78 -18.61 -5.91 -29.77
N GLU A 79 -19.30 -5.13 -28.95
CA GLU A 79 -18.69 -4.02 -28.19
C GLU A 79 -17.66 -4.53 -27.17
N ALA A 80 -17.97 -5.61 -26.44
CA ALA A 80 -17.03 -6.24 -25.52
C ALA A 80 -15.82 -6.84 -26.25
N LEU A 81 -16.00 -7.43 -27.43
CA LEU A 81 -14.91 -7.94 -28.27
C LEU A 81 -13.94 -6.82 -28.67
N GLU A 82 -14.46 -5.69 -29.14
CA GLU A 82 -13.63 -4.54 -29.52
C GLU A 82 -12.83 -4.00 -28.31
N GLN A 83 -13.47 -3.91 -27.14
CA GLN A 83 -12.77 -3.53 -25.91
C GLN A 83 -11.68 -4.54 -25.53
N ILE A 84 -11.99 -5.84 -25.51
CA ILE A 84 -11.02 -6.90 -25.19
C ILE A 84 -9.83 -6.84 -26.16
N GLU A 85 -10.09 -6.68 -27.46
CA GLU A 85 -9.04 -6.56 -28.48
C GLU A 85 -8.14 -5.35 -28.25
N GLN A 86 -8.73 -4.18 -27.97
CA GLN A 86 -7.98 -2.96 -27.68
C GLN A 86 -7.10 -3.12 -26.44
N PHE A 87 -7.62 -3.77 -25.39
CA PHE A 87 -6.89 -4.04 -24.17
C PHE A 87 -5.99 -5.28 -24.26
N ALA A 88 -6.08 -6.12 -25.29
CA ALA A 88 -5.16 -7.24 -25.51
C ALA A 88 -4.00 -6.83 -26.42
N GLU A 89 -4.23 -5.86 -27.31
CA GLU A 89 -3.23 -5.33 -28.24
C GLU A 89 -2.00 -4.84 -27.48
N MET A 90 -0.83 -5.42 -27.77
CA MET A 90 0.43 -4.96 -27.21
C MET A 90 0.84 -3.63 -27.88
N ARG A 91 0.27 -2.52 -27.40
CA ARG A 91 0.69 -1.18 -27.80
C ARG A 91 2.04 -0.84 -27.18
N ARG A 92 2.86 -0.14 -27.95
CA ARG A 92 4.20 0.28 -27.54
C ARG A 92 4.11 1.53 -26.66
N LEU A 93 5.01 1.62 -25.69
CA LEU A 93 5.28 2.86 -24.97
C LEU A 93 5.72 3.92 -25.99
N GLN A 94 5.03 5.05 -26.00
CA GLN A 94 5.40 6.21 -26.82
C GLN A 94 6.20 7.16 -25.94
N LEU A 95 7.36 7.60 -26.43
CA LEU A 95 8.24 8.55 -25.75
C LEU A 95 8.50 9.74 -26.65
N GLN A 96 8.40 10.94 -26.10
CA GLN A 96 8.78 12.20 -26.72
C GLN A 96 9.80 12.89 -25.82
N ALA A 97 10.86 13.44 -26.40
CA ALA A 97 11.90 14.20 -25.71
C ALA A 97 12.60 15.15 -26.68
N GLN A 98 13.34 16.12 -26.17
CA GLN A 98 14.15 17.05 -26.98
C GLN A 98 15.39 16.36 -27.56
N GLU A 99 16.04 15.52 -26.75
CA GLU A 99 17.23 14.76 -27.16
C GLU A 99 17.05 13.27 -26.91
N PHE A 100 17.62 12.47 -27.81
CA PHE A 100 17.69 11.02 -27.70
C PHE A 100 19.10 10.54 -28.03
N SER A 101 19.64 9.65 -27.19
CA SER A 101 20.89 8.94 -27.45
C SER A 101 20.74 7.48 -27.05
N GLY A 102 21.27 6.57 -27.87
CA GLY A 102 21.21 5.13 -27.62
C GLY A 102 22.55 4.45 -27.85
N ASP A 103 22.97 3.62 -26.90
CA ASP A 103 24.11 2.72 -27.03
C ASP A 103 23.61 1.29 -27.20
N GLN A 104 23.59 0.82 -28.45
CA GLN A 104 23.15 -0.53 -28.79
C GLN A 104 24.02 -1.63 -28.16
N LYS A 105 25.32 -1.37 -27.91
CA LYS A 105 26.20 -2.38 -27.31
C LYS A 105 25.86 -2.60 -25.84
N LYS A 106 25.40 -1.56 -25.16
CA LYS A 106 25.00 -1.63 -23.74
C LYS A 106 23.50 -1.88 -23.55
N GLY A 107 22.70 -1.73 -24.60
CA GLY A 107 21.24 -1.76 -24.51
C GLY A 107 20.69 -0.55 -23.73
N GLU A 108 21.40 0.58 -23.78
CA GLU A 108 21.09 1.81 -23.04
C GLU A 108 20.42 2.83 -23.95
N LEU A 109 19.34 3.44 -23.48
CA LEU A 109 18.59 4.52 -24.14
C LEU A 109 18.44 5.68 -23.16
N VAL A 110 18.79 6.88 -23.59
CA VAL A 110 18.72 8.10 -22.77
C VAL A 110 17.94 9.17 -23.51
N PHE A 111 16.93 9.70 -22.85
CA PHE A 111 16.04 10.76 -23.31
C PHE A 111 16.21 11.98 -22.41
N ARG A 112 16.35 13.18 -22.98
CA ARG A 112 16.54 14.43 -22.22
C ARG A 112 15.65 15.55 -22.73
N GLY A 113 15.31 16.46 -21.82
CA GLY A 113 14.58 17.69 -22.10
C GLY A 113 13.09 17.41 -22.30
N GLU A 114 12.32 17.61 -21.23
CA GLU A 114 10.86 17.41 -21.18
C GLU A 114 10.42 16.05 -21.75
N VAL A 115 10.91 14.97 -21.14
CA VAL A 115 10.53 13.62 -21.53
C VAL A 115 9.05 13.39 -21.18
N GLN A 116 8.25 13.03 -22.17
CA GLN A 116 6.85 12.64 -22.01
C GLN A 116 6.67 11.22 -22.50
N GLY A 117 6.02 10.39 -21.68
CA GLY A 117 5.69 9.02 -21.99
C GLY A 117 4.19 8.79 -21.94
N GLU A 118 3.67 8.02 -22.89
CA GLU A 118 2.28 7.57 -22.86
C GLU A 118 2.18 6.09 -23.21
N LEU A 119 1.40 5.37 -22.41
CA LEU A 119 0.93 4.03 -22.73
C LEU A 119 -0.61 4.04 -22.72
N PRO A 120 -1.25 4.36 -23.86
CA PRO A 120 -2.69 4.63 -23.91
C PRO A 120 -3.56 3.47 -23.41
N ARG A 121 -3.13 2.22 -23.66
CA ARG A 121 -3.83 1.00 -23.21
C ARG A 121 -4.01 0.97 -21.69
N GLU A 122 -3.05 1.51 -20.95
CA GLU A 122 -3.06 1.48 -19.50
C GLU A 122 -3.49 2.83 -18.89
N GLN A 123 -3.89 3.79 -19.74
CA GLN A 123 -4.11 5.18 -19.36
C GLN A 123 -2.94 5.77 -18.56
N LEU A 124 -1.73 5.32 -18.89
CA LEU A 124 -0.52 5.74 -18.20
C LEU A 124 0.10 6.92 -18.94
N ARG A 125 0.38 7.98 -18.19
CA ARG A 125 1.15 9.14 -18.63
C ARG A 125 2.29 9.36 -17.66
N PHE A 126 3.44 9.71 -18.20
CA PHE A 126 4.65 9.95 -17.43
C PHE A 126 5.36 11.21 -17.95
N ARG A 127 5.94 11.98 -17.03
CA ARG A 127 6.78 13.14 -17.33
C ARG A 127 8.03 13.14 -16.48
N SER A 128 9.14 13.61 -17.06
CA SER A 128 10.41 13.84 -16.37
C SER A 128 11.34 14.76 -17.19
N GLU A 129 12.46 15.18 -16.61
CA GLU A 129 13.51 15.91 -17.35
C GLU A 129 14.51 14.96 -18.02
N LEU A 130 14.79 13.82 -17.38
CA LEU A 130 15.73 12.80 -17.84
C LEU A 130 15.13 11.41 -17.64
N LEU A 131 15.18 10.57 -18.68
CA LEU A 131 14.85 9.16 -18.61
C LEU A 131 15.99 8.31 -19.19
N ASN A 132 16.57 7.44 -18.37
CA ASN A 132 17.55 6.45 -18.76
C ASN A 132 16.97 5.04 -18.60
N LEU A 133 17.11 4.24 -19.65
CA LEU A 133 16.57 2.90 -19.78
C LEU A 133 17.67 1.96 -20.21
N VAL A 134 17.86 0.87 -19.49
CA VAL A 134 18.80 -0.19 -19.85
C VAL A 134 18.04 -1.50 -19.94
N ARG A 135 18.21 -2.21 -21.06
CA ARG A 135 17.60 -3.53 -21.26
C ARG A 135 18.57 -4.52 -21.88
N GLN A 136 18.69 -5.67 -21.23
CA GLN A 136 19.47 -6.84 -21.66
C GLN A 136 18.64 -8.11 -21.38
N GLU A 137 19.10 -9.26 -21.87
CA GLU A 137 18.35 -10.54 -21.85
C GLU A 137 17.80 -10.95 -20.45
N LYS A 138 18.42 -10.46 -19.36
CA LYS A 138 18.04 -10.77 -17.96
C LYS A 138 18.09 -9.57 -17.02
N TYR A 139 18.17 -8.36 -17.58
CA TYR A 139 18.37 -7.14 -16.80
C TYR A 139 17.58 -5.99 -17.39
N GLU A 140 16.83 -5.30 -16.54
CA GLU A 140 16.07 -4.12 -16.89
C GLU A 140 16.32 -3.07 -15.82
N LYS A 141 16.61 -1.84 -16.24
CA LYS A 141 16.76 -0.70 -15.35
C LYS A 141 16.11 0.52 -15.97
N MET A 142 15.42 1.28 -15.13
CA MET A 142 14.85 2.57 -15.47
C MET A 142 15.24 3.57 -14.40
N ARG A 143 15.75 4.71 -14.81
CA ARG A 143 16.09 5.84 -13.95
C ARG A 143 15.46 7.09 -14.55
N SER A 144 14.69 7.79 -13.74
CA SER A 144 14.03 9.02 -14.13
C SER A 144 14.33 10.11 -13.11
N GLU A 145 14.61 11.31 -13.59
CA GLU A 145 15.03 12.45 -12.76
C GLU A 145 14.35 13.74 -13.22
N GLY A 146 14.28 14.69 -12.29
CA GLY A 146 13.75 16.03 -12.56
C GLY A 146 12.24 15.99 -12.68
N SER A 147 11.57 16.26 -11.55
CA SER A 147 10.11 16.37 -11.41
C SER A 147 9.36 15.25 -12.11
N VAL A 148 9.51 14.03 -11.58
CA VAL A 148 8.85 12.85 -12.09
C VAL A 148 7.36 12.91 -11.75
N GLU A 149 6.51 12.88 -12.77
CA GLU A 149 5.06 12.78 -12.63
C GLU A 149 4.58 11.52 -13.32
N VAL A 150 3.75 10.73 -12.65
CA VAL A 150 3.06 9.57 -13.24
C VAL A 150 1.58 9.69 -12.93
N GLU A 151 0.75 9.58 -13.97
CA GLU A 151 -0.70 9.48 -13.87
C GLU A 151 -1.14 8.16 -14.48
N GLN A 152 -2.00 7.42 -13.78
CA GLN A 152 -2.57 6.18 -14.28
C GLN A 152 -3.99 6.01 -13.72
N TRP A 153 -5.01 6.17 -14.56
CA TRP A 153 -6.42 6.19 -14.14
C TRP A 153 -6.69 7.22 -13.03
N ASP A 154 -7.11 6.77 -11.85
CA ASP A 154 -7.39 7.55 -10.65
C ASP A 154 -6.16 7.71 -9.74
N ARG A 155 -4.98 7.31 -10.22
CA ARG A 155 -3.73 7.33 -9.46
C ARG A 155 -2.77 8.38 -9.97
N THR A 156 -2.10 9.03 -9.02
CA THR A 156 -1.05 10.00 -9.29
C THR A 156 0.16 9.72 -8.42
N LEU A 157 1.34 10.01 -8.95
CA LEU A 157 2.63 9.94 -8.26
C LEU A 157 3.47 11.13 -8.70
N GLN A 158 4.10 11.77 -7.73
CA GLN A 158 5.10 12.82 -7.91
C GLN A 158 6.34 12.48 -7.10
N ALA A 159 7.53 12.67 -7.66
CA ALA A 159 8.81 12.49 -6.97
C ALA A 159 9.93 13.27 -7.70
N GLY A 160 11.01 13.64 -7.02
CA GLY A 160 12.20 14.19 -7.71
C GLY A 160 12.96 13.11 -8.50
N PHE A 161 12.91 11.87 -8.02
CA PHE A 161 13.65 10.76 -8.59
C PHE A 161 12.88 9.44 -8.54
N LEU A 162 12.94 8.66 -9.64
CA LEU A 162 12.38 7.31 -9.74
C LEU A 162 13.45 6.34 -10.24
N PHE A 163 13.56 5.21 -9.56
CA PHE A 163 14.45 4.12 -9.96
C PHE A 163 13.73 2.78 -9.93
N TYR A 164 13.87 2.01 -11.01
CA TYR A 164 13.44 0.63 -11.11
C TYR A 164 14.60 -0.22 -11.60
N GLU A 165 14.80 -1.37 -10.97
CA GLU A 165 15.81 -2.36 -11.37
C GLU A 165 15.28 -3.77 -11.19
N ARG A 166 15.39 -4.56 -12.25
CA ARG A 166 15.09 -6.00 -12.26
C ARG A 166 16.29 -6.74 -12.83
N ALA A 167 16.78 -7.71 -12.08
CA ALA A 167 17.73 -8.71 -12.57
C ALA A 167 17.18 -10.10 -12.29
N GLU A 168 17.32 -11.00 -13.26
CA GLU A 168 16.94 -12.40 -13.11
C GLU A 168 18.11 -13.26 -12.63
N GLU A 169 17.80 -14.50 -12.26
CA GLU A 169 18.82 -15.46 -11.84
C GLU A 169 19.85 -15.73 -12.96
N GLY A 170 21.12 -15.69 -12.58
CA GLY A 170 22.25 -15.83 -13.49
C GLY A 170 22.69 -14.52 -14.16
N PHE A 171 22.05 -13.38 -13.89
CA PHE A 171 22.62 -12.07 -14.21
C PHE A 171 23.60 -11.63 -13.11
N ALA A 172 24.78 -11.17 -13.51
CA ALA A 172 25.77 -10.60 -12.60
C ALA A 172 26.56 -9.50 -13.32
N ASN A 173 26.72 -8.37 -12.65
CA ASN A 173 27.65 -7.31 -13.03
C ASN A 173 28.40 -6.81 -11.78
N GLU A 174 29.11 -5.68 -11.87
CA GLU A 174 29.85 -5.13 -10.72
C GLU A 174 28.95 -4.79 -9.53
N ASP A 175 27.72 -4.33 -9.80
CA ASP A 175 26.80 -3.76 -8.81
C ASP A 175 25.70 -4.73 -8.33
N VAL A 176 25.33 -5.73 -9.14
CA VAL A 176 24.21 -6.63 -8.90
C VAL A 176 24.70 -8.07 -8.85
N ARG A 177 24.46 -8.72 -7.70
CA ARG A 177 24.79 -10.13 -7.46
C ARG A 177 23.51 -10.91 -7.14
N GLY A 178 22.91 -11.49 -8.18
CA GLY A 178 21.71 -12.31 -8.05
C GLY A 178 20.40 -11.57 -8.37
N PRO A 179 19.26 -12.25 -8.21
CA PRO A 179 17.98 -11.70 -8.62
C PRO A 179 17.58 -10.51 -7.72
N VAL A 180 17.14 -9.44 -8.37
CA VAL A 180 16.65 -8.22 -7.71
C VAL A 180 15.41 -7.75 -8.44
N GLN A 181 14.47 -7.17 -7.70
CA GLN A 181 13.37 -6.41 -8.29
C GLN A 181 13.00 -5.28 -7.32
N ILE A 182 13.55 -4.09 -7.56
CA ILE A 182 13.41 -2.95 -6.68
C ILE A 182 12.75 -1.80 -7.45
N LEU A 183 11.79 -1.16 -6.80
CA LEU A 183 11.25 0.14 -7.18
C LEU A 183 11.56 1.14 -6.06
N ARG A 184 12.01 2.34 -6.40
CA ARG A 184 12.38 3.38 -5.44
C ARG A 184 11.97 4.75 -5.92
N PHE A 185 11.45 5.57 -5.01
CA PHE A 185 11.26 7.02 -5.18
C PHE A 185 12.03 7.76 -4.12
N ASN A 186 12.76 8.80 -4.53
CA ASN A 186 13.51 9.68 -3.65
C ASN A 186 13.16 11.13 -3.94
N GLU A 187 13.63 12.04 -3.06
CA GLU A 187 13.50 13.49 -3.19
C GLU A 187 12.02 13.88 -3.14
N GLU A 188 11.48 13.92 -1.92
CA GLU A 188 10.07 14.22 -1.59
C GLU A 188 9.05 13.62 -2.57
N PHE A 189 8.53 12.44 -2.23
CA PHE A 189 7.52 11.78 -3.04
C PHE A 189 6.12 11.96 -2.43
N SER A 190 5.13 11.96 -3.30
CA SER A 190 3.71 11.93 -2.96
C SER A 190 2.98 11.02 -3.95
N ALA A 191 2.15 10.11 -3.45
CA ALA A 191 1.29 9.30 -4.29
C ALA A 191 -0.14 9.28 -3.75
N SER A 192 -1.11 9.24 -4.64
CA SER A 192 -2.53 9.26 -4.33
C SER A 192 -3.29 8.28 -5.21
N ALA A 193 -4.29 7.63 -4.63
CA ALA A 193 -5.30 6.83 -5.32
C ALA A 193 -6.59 6.83 -4.48
N LYS A 194 -7.66 6.18 -4.95
CA LYS A 194 -8.89 6.02 -4.15
C LYS A 194 -8.67 5.36 -2.79
N GLN A 195 -7.76 4.39 -2.71
CA GLN A 195 -7.51 3.65 -1.48
C GLN A 195 -6.76 4.46 -0.42
N GLY A 196 -6.18 5.60 -0.80
CA GLY A 196 -5.36 6.38 0.12
C GLY A 196 -4.31 7.27 -0.52
N LYS A 197 -3.53 7.90 0.35
CA LYS A 197 -2.41 8.77 0.01
C LYS A 197 -1.19 8.39 0.82
N ILE A 198 -0.03 8.57 0.23
CA ILE A 198 1.26 8.39 0.90
C ILE A 198 2.20 9.52 0.52
N SER A 199 3.03 9.92 1.46
CA SER A 199 4.11 10.87 1.20
C SER A 199 5.29 10.65 2.13
N GLY A 200 6.45 11.14 1.71
CA GLY A 200 7.68 11.06 2.48
C GLY A 200 8.88 11.46 1.63
N ASN A 201 10.08 11.15 2.10
CA ASN A 201 11.33 11.44 1.39
C ASN A 201 11.86 10.24 0.59
N LEU A 202 11.61 9.03 1.08
CA LEU A 202 12.00 7.78 0.41
C LEU A 202 10.86 6.79 0.48
N MET A 203 10.59 6.17 -0.66
CA MET A 203 9.85 4.92 -0.74
C MET A 203 10.70 3.90 -1.47
N GLN A 204 10.77 2.68 -0.95
CA GLN A 204 11.41 1.57 -1.63
C GLN A 204 10.55 0.31 -1.51
N ALA A 205 10.24 -0.32 -2.62
CA ALA A 205 9.63 -1.64 -2.66
C ALA A 205 10.60 -2.68 -3.23
N ASP A 206 10.96 -3.67 -2.43
CA ASP A 206 11.61 -4.90 -2.86
C ASP A 206 10.51 -5.92 -3.20
N LEU A 207 10.25 -6.09 -4.49
CA LEU A 207 9.12 -6.88 -5.00
C LEU A 207 9.37 -8.38 -4.85
N LEU A 208 10.64 -8.81 -4.90
CA LEU A 208 11.01 -10.22 -4.67
C LEU A 208 10.83 -10.60 -3.20
N ARG A 209 11.26 -9.73 -2.27
CA ARG A 209 11.11 -9.96 -0.83
C ARG A 209 9.75 -9.54 -0.28
N GLN A 210 8.90 -8.94 -1.11
CA GLN A 210 7.58 -8.41 -0.75
C GLN A 210 7.65 -7.46 0.46
N GLN A 211 8.63 -6.55 0.41
CA GLN A 211 8.91 -5.58 1.45
C GLN A 211 8.76 -4.17 0.90
N VAL A 212 8.07 -3.30 1.64
CA VAL A 212 7.99 -1.86 1.36
C VAL A 212 8.55 -1.10 2.54
N LEU A 213 9.38 -0.10 2.23
CA LEU A 213 9.91 0.89 3.16
C LEU A 213 9.35 2.25 2.74
N LEU A 214 8.82 3.00 3.70
CA LEU A 214 8.53 4.42 3.59
C LEU A 214 9.34 5.13 4.66
N GLN A 215 9.92 6.27 4.32
CA GLN A 215 10.73 7.04 5.23
C GLN A 215 10.49 8.54 5.03
N GLY A 216 10.31 9.24 6.14
CA GLY A 216 10.31 10.70 6.20
C GLY A 216 11.72 11.26 6.15
N GLN A 217 11.84 12.58 6.13
CA GLN A 217 13.13 13.27 6.20
C GLN A 217 13.62 13.38 7.66
N SER A 218 12.69 13.55 8.61
CA SER A 218 12.98 13.68 10.04
C SER A 218 11.73 13.40 10.88
N GLU A 219 11.81 13.54 12.21
CA GLU A 219 10.61 13.52 13.07
C GLU A 219 9.67 14.71 12.83
N ALA A 220 10.19 15.85 12.37
CA ALA A 220 9.38 17.01 12.01
C ALA A 220 8.70 16.85 10.64
N GLU A 221 9.31 16.04 9.77
CA GLU A 221 8.85 15.74 8.41
C GLU A 221 8.74 14.21 8.23
N PRO A 222 7.81 13.55 8.95
CA PRO A 222 7.67 12.09 8.92
C PRO A 222 7.07 11.63 7.60
N ALA A 223 7.22 10.35 7.29
CA ALA A 223 6.39 9.71 6.27
C ALA A 223 4.93 9.71 6.76
N ARG A 224 4.01 9.95 5.82
CA ARG A 224 2.58 9.99 6.10
C ARG A 224 1.84 9.02 5.21
N MET A 225 0.78 8.45 5.75
CA MET A 225 -0.09 7.54 5.05
C MET A 225 -1.53 7.76 5.52
N GLU A 226 -2.44 7.94 4.57
CA GLU A 226 -3.87 8.01 4.77
C GLU A 226 -4.49 6.86 3.99
N LEU A 227 -5.23 5.97 4.66
CA LEU A 227 -5.83 4.80 4.05
C LEU A 227 -7.34 4.82 4.27
N ASP A 228 -8.08 4.52 3.22
CA ASP A 228 -9.50 4.20 3.27
C ASP A 228 -9.65 2.66 3.23
N LEU A 229 -10.06 2.07 4.35
CA LEU A 229 -10.15 0.62 4.48
C LEU A 229 -11.30 0.03 3.66
N ASP A 230 -12.37 0.79 3.43
CA ASP A 230 -13.50 0.35 2.60
C ASP A 230 -13.10 0.30 1.12
N GLU A 231 -12.43 1.34 0.64
CA GLU A 231 -11.87 1.37 -0.72
C GLU A 231 -10.79 0.31 -0.92
N ILE A 232 -9.98 0.00 0.09
CA ILE A 232 -9.03 -1.13 0.04
C ILE A 232 -9.76 -2.46 -0.14
N ARG A 233 -10.81 -2.71 0.66
CA ARG A 233 -11.63 -3.94 0.56
C ARG A 233 -12.29 -4.05 -0.81
N GLN A 234 -12.87 -2.95 -1.30
CA GLN A 234 -13.46 -2.89 -2.64
C GLN A 234 -12.44 -3.18 -3.72
N GLN A 235 -11.26 -2.54 -3.68
CA GLN A 235 -10.22 -2.74 -4.69
C GLN A 235 -9.70 -4.18 -4.71
N GLN A 236 -9.59 -4.84 -3.55
CA GLN A 236 -9.14 -6.22 -3.51
C GLN A 236 -10.16 -7.18 -4.11
N ALA A 237 -11.44 -6.99 -3.83
CA ALA A 237 -12.52 -7.72 -4.49
C ALA A 237 -12.56 -7.41 -6.00
N PHE A 238 -12.31 -6.15 -6.35
CA PHE A 238 -12.20 -5.67 -7.73
C PHE A 238 -11.11 -6.43 -8.50
N ASN A 239 -9.88 -6.43 -7.98
CA ASN A 239 -8.72 -7.09 -8.56
C ASN A 239 -8.85 -8.62 -8.58
N SER A 240 -9.55 -9.20 -7.60
CA SER A 240 -9.76 -10.65 -7.49
C SER A 240 -10.90 -11.17 -8.37
N LEU A 241 -11.58 -10.30 -9.13
CA LEU A 241 -12.78 -10.65 -9.90
C LEU A 241 -13.89 -11.29 -9.03
N GLU A 242 -14.02 -10.79 -7.81
CA GLU A 242 -15.08 -11.11 -6.86
C GLU A 242 -16.16 -10.01 -6.88
N GLU A 243 -17.34 -10.33 -6.34
CA GLU A 243 -18.40 -9.33 -6.13
C GLU A 243 -17.91 -8.24 -5.19
N LEU A 244 -18.32 -7.00 -5.44
CA LEU A 244 -17.90 -5.88 -4.61
C LEU A 244 -18.61 -5.96 -3.25
N PRO A 245 -17.87 -5.81 -2.14
CA PRO A 245 -18.47 -5.76 -0.81
C PRO A 245 -19.40 -4.55 -0.71
N GLN A 246 -20.37 -4.62 0.21
CA GLN A 246 -21.22 -3.48 0.54
C GLN A 246 -20.38 -2.36 1.14
N ILE A 247 -20.71 -1.13 0.78
CA ILE A 247 -20.09 0.07 1.32
C ILE A 247 -20.77 0.40 2.64
N ASN A 248 -19.99 0.59 3.70
CA ASN A 248 -20.52 1.04 4.99
C ASN A 248 -20.92 2.52 4.92
N ASP A 249 -21.96 2.91 5.64
CA ASP A 249 -22.41 4.31 5.73
C ASP A 249 -21.41 5.23 6.46
N SER A 250 -20.46 4.66 7.20
CA SER A 250 -19.39 5.37 7.91
C SER A 250 -18.03 4.84 7.48
N PRO A 251 -17.27 5.58 6.66
CA PRO A 251 -16.03 5.08 6.08
C PRO A 251 -14.97 4.86 7.15
N GLU A 252 -14.37 3.67 7.13
CA GLU A 252 -13.26 3.34 8.00
C GLU A 252 -11.95 3.89 7.43
N THR A 253 -11.32 4.83 8.13
CA THR A 253 -10.05 5.42 7.69
C THR A 253 -8.96 5.27 8.73
N VAL A 254 -7.72 5.15 8.25
CA VAL A 254 -6.52 5.06 9.07
C VAL A 254 -5.51 6.08 8.59
N THR A 255 -5.04 6.95 9.50
CA THR A 255 -3.92 7.86 9.27
C THR A 255 -2.72 7.37 10.08
N LEU A 256 -1.55 7.32 9.44
CA LEU A 256 -0.29 6.93 10.06
C LEU A 256 0.77 7.98 9.78
N GLN A 257 1.56 8.30 10.79
CA GLN A 257 2.77 9.10 10.67
C GLN A 257 3.90 8.41 11.43
N ALA A 258 5.07 8.32 10.81
CA ALA A 258 6.28 7.80 11.43
C ALA A 258 7.52 8.26 10.66
N VAL A 259 8.68 8.35 11.30
CA VAL A 259 9.95 8.57 10.60
C VAL A 259 10.20 7.45 9.59
N GLN A 260 9.87 6.21 9.96
CA GLN A 260 10.01 5.06 9.11
C GLN A 260 8.83 4.10 9.27
N ALA A 261 8.32 3.59 8.15
CA ALA A 261 7.34 2.52 8.10
C ALA A 261 7.84 1.39 7.19
N THR A 262 7.92 0.18 7.73
CA THR A 262 8.34 -1.01 6.99
C THR A 262 7.22 -2.04 7.00
N LEU A 263 6.73 -2.37 5.81
CA LEU A 263 5.78 -3.45 5.61
C LEU A 263 6.50 -4.67 5.04
N ASN A 264 6.39 -5.81 5.70
CA ASN A 264 6.88 -7.09 5.21
C ASN A 264 5.72 -8.08 5.10
N ASN A 265 5.31 -8.38 3.87
CA ASN A 265 4.18 -9.28 3.62
C ASN A 265 4.50 -10.74 3.93
N GLN A 266 5.75 -11.18 3.73
CA GLN A 266 6.16 -12.55 4.05
C GLN A 266 6.09 -12.81 5.55
N ALA A 267 6.54 -11.84 6.35
CA ALA A 267 6.45 -11.86 7.79
C ALA A 267 5.06 -11.45 8.32
N ARG A 268 4.16 -10.95 7.46
CA ARG A 268 2.85 -10.38 7.81
C ARG A 268 2.97 -9.36 8.94
N ARG A 269 3.88 -8.41 8.77
CA ARG A 269 4.23 -7.44 9.80
C ARG A 269 4.37 -6.03 9.21
N LEU A 270 3.76 -5.07 9.88
CA LEU A 270 4.03 -3.64 9.71
C LEU A 270 4.81 -3.15 10.93
N LEU A 271 5.90 -2.44 10.70
CA LEU A 271 6.73 -1.82 11.72
C LEU A 271 6.81 -0.32 11.48
N LEU A 272 6.46 0.48 12.47
CA LEU A 272 6.49 1.93 12.46
C LEU A 272 7.48 2.40 13.54
N GLU A 273 8.37 3.32 13.20
CA GLU A 273 9.43 3.79 14.09
C GLU A 273 9.64 5.30 13.98
N GLY A 274 9.91 5.93 15.12
CA GLY A 274 10.17 7.36 15.25
C GLY A 274 8.88 8.19 15.29
N ALA A 275 8.56 8.73 16.46
CA ALA A 275 7.39 9.59 16.72
C ALA A 275 6.10 9.08 16.04
N VAL A 276 5.74 7.83 16.29
CA VAL A 276 4.61 7.18 15.62
C VAL A 276 3.31 7.81 16.10
N GLU A 277 2.47 8.18 15.14
CA GLU A 277 1.08 8.58 15.35
C GLU A 277 0.18 7.71 14.47
N LEU A 278 -0.78 7.05 15.10
CA LEU A 278 -1.82 6.29 14.42
C LEU A 278 -3.18 6.85 14.84
N PHE A 279 -4.02 7.11 13.86
CA PHE A 279 -5.41 7.50 14.07
C PHE A 279 -6.33 6.60 13.26
N LYS A 280 -7.39 6.09 13.90
CA LYS A 280 -8.43 5.30 13.24
C LYS A 280 -9.80 5.96 13.47
N SER A 281 -10.55 6.10 12.39
CA SER A 281 -11.93 6.58 12.34
C SER A 281 -12.85 5.44 11.87
N PRO A 282 -14.10 5.33 12.37
CA PRO A 282 -14.83 6.29 13.22
C PRO A 282 -14.63 6.15 14.73
N GLU A 283 -13.89 5.15 15.20
CA GLU A 283 -13.72 4.86 16.64
C GLU A 283 -12.93 5.93 17.39
N GLN A 284 -12.35 6.90 16.68
CA GLN A 284 -11.50 7.98 17.19
C GLN A 284 -10.34 7.46 18.05
N LEU A 285 -9.84 6.28 17.71
CA LEU A 285 -8.69 5.67 18.39
C LEU A 285 -7.41 6.38 17.93
N ARG A 286 -6.64 6.91 18.89
CA ARG A 286 -5.29 7.44 18.68
C ARG A 286 -4.27 6.61 19.42
N ILE A 287 -3.13 6.34 18.79
CA ILE A 287 -1.98 5.69 19.41
C ILE A 287 -0.74 6.50 19.09
N TYR A 288 0.01 6.82 20.14
CA TYR A 288 1.29 7.52 20.10
C TYR A 288 2.35 6.60 20.69
N GLY A 289 3.55 6.55 20.09
CA GLY A 289 4.67 5.80 20.65
C GLY A 289 5.95 5.96 19.85
N GLY A 290 7.09 5.52 20.40
CA GLY A 290 8.36 5.57 19.67
C GLY A 290 8.52 4.45 18.65
N ARG A 291 7.82 3.32 18.85
CA ARG A 291 7.81 2.17 17.93
C ARG A 291 6.50 1.41 18.05
N VAL A 292 5.88 1.10 16.92
CA VAL A 292 4.64 0.33 16.83
C VAL A 292 4.80 -0.80 15.82
N GLN A 293 4.53 -2.02 16.25
CA GLN A 293 4.52 -3.21 15.43
C GLN A 293 3.08 -3.75 15.34
N VAL A 294 2.60 -3.98 14.14
CA VAL A 294 1.31 -4.63 13.87
C VAL A 294 1.60 -5.96 13.18
N GLU A 295 1.07 -7.03 13.77
CA GLU A 295 1.14 -8.38 13.21
C GLU A 295 -0.21 -8.78 12.64
N PHE A 296 -0.20 -9.39 11.46
CA PHE A 296 -1.39 -9.84 10.76
C PHE A 296 -1.46 -11.36 10.70
N ASP A 297 -2.67 -11.90 10.76
CA ASP A 297 -2.91 -13.33 10.64
C ASP A 297 -2.86 -13.83 9.17
N ALA A 298 -3.16 -15.11 8.94
CA ALA A 298 -3.19 -15.70 7.59
C ALA A 298 -4.26 -15.11 6.67
N THR A 299 -5.30 -14.50 7.25
CA THR A 299 -6.36 -13.78 6.54
C THR A 299 -6.07 -12.27 6.43
N GLN A 300 -4.91 -11.84 6.91
CA GLN A 300 -4.44 -10.45 6.96
C GLN A 300 -5.31 -9.53 7.83
N GLN A 301 -5.98 -10.11 8.82
CA GLN A 301 -6.60 -9.34 9.89
C GLN A 301 -5.56 -9.01 10.94
N ILE A 302 -5.73 -7.87 11.62
CA ILE A 302 -4.85 -7.48 12.73
C ILE A 302 -4.99 -8.54 13.83
N GLN A 303 -3.87 -9.18 14.16
CA GLN A 303 -3.79 -10.18 15.22
C GLN A 303 -3.31 -9.55 16.52
N THR A 304 -2.24 -8.75 16.45
CA THR A 304 -1.61 -8.14 17.61
C THR A 304 -1.01 -6.79 17.25
N VAL A 305 -1.19 -5.81 18.12
CA VAL A 305 -0.51 -4.52 18.06
C VAL A 305 0.40 -4.41 19.28
N TYR A 306 1.68 -4.15 19.05
CA TYR A 306 2.66 -3.90 20.09
C TYR A 306 3.21 -2.49 19.93
N ALA A 307 3.13 -1.68 20.97
CA ALA A 307 3.70 -0.34 21.00
C ALA A 307 4.66 -0.22 22.17
N GLU A 308 5.77 0.48 21.99
CA GLU A 308 6.78 0.69 23.03
C GLU A 308 7.40 2.10 22.94
N ARG A 309 8.18 2.44 23.96
CA ARG A 309 8.87 3.73 24.14
C ARG A 309 7.90 4.88 24.36
N ALA A 310 7.34 4.93 25.57
CA ALA A 310 6.40 5.95 26.05
C ALA A 310 5.13 6.01 25.19
N VAL A 311 4.30 4.98 25.36
CA VAL A 311 3.06 4.84 24.62
C VAL A 311 1.95 5.63 25.31
N CYS A 312 1.13 6.28 24.49
CA CYS A 312 -0.11 6.88 24.95
C CYS A 312 -1.21 6.54 23.93
N PHE A 313 -2.37 6.11 24.40
CA PHE A 313 -3.52 5.87 23.53
C PHE A 313 -4.76 6.61 24.03
N GLU A 314 -5.54 7.14 23.09
CA GLU A 314 -6.79 7.85 23.36
C GLU A 314 -7.94 7.16 22.65
N GLN A 315 -9.05 7.01 23.36
CA GLN A 315 -10.35 6.61 22.83
C GLN A 315 -11.42 7.50 23.46
N PRO A 316 -12.61 7.65 22.87
CA PRO A 316 -13.71 8.35 23.52
C PRO A 316 -13.96 7.83 24.95
N GLY A 317 -13.88 8.73 25.94
CA GLY A 317 -14.09 8.42 27.36
C GLY A 317 -12.91 7.77 28.10
N ARG A 318 -11.76 7.53 27.44
CA ARG A 318 -10.59 6.89 28.06
C ARG A 318 -9.27 7.34 27.45
N VAL A 319 -8.32 7.71 28.30
CA VAL A 319 -6.92 7.93 27.92
C VAL A 319 -6.03 7.05 28.78
N ALA A 320 -5.00 6.45 28.19
CA ALA A 320 -4.06 5.62 28.91
C ALA A 320 -2.62 5.79 28.40
N ARG A 321 -1.66 5.60 29.30
CA ARG A 321 -0.23 5.66 29.01
C ARG A 321 0.54 4.57 29.73
N ALA A 322 1.63 4.12 29.13
CA ALA A 322 2.55 3.13 29.70
C ALA A 322 3.89 3.16 28.95
N ASP A 323 4.89 2.44 29.43
CA ASP A 323 6.16 2.27 28.73
C ASP A 323 5.99 1.36 27.49
N SER A 324 5.11 0.37 27.59
CA SER A 324 4.69 -0.49 26.47
C SER A 324 3.22 -0.91 26.54
N VAL A 325 2.66 -1.24 25.39
CA VAL A 325 1.27 -1.66 25.21
C VAL A 325 1.21 -2.84 24.26
N ARG A 326 0.42 -3.85 24.63
CA ARG A 326 0.07 -4.98 23.76
C ARG A 326 -1.44 -5.08 23.64
N MET A 327 -1.95 -5.02 22.44
CA MET A 327 -3.36 -5.24 22.11
C MET A 327 -3.52 -6.54 21.33
N GLU A 328 -4.43 -7.40 21.78
CA GLU A 328 -4.71 -8.68 21.14
C GLU A 328 -6.16 -8.71 20.64
N GLN A 329 -6.32 -8.92 19.34
CA GLN A 329 -7.65 -8.93 18.73
C GLN A 329 -8.48 -10.15 19.15
N ALA A 330 -7.86 -11.31 19.39
CA ALA A 330 -8.57 -12.54 19.76
C ALA A 330 -9.23 -12.44 21.14
N THR A 331 -8.55 -11.79 22.09
CA THR A 331 -9.00 -11.64 23.47
C THR A 331 -9.70 -10.31 23.72
N GLN A 332 -9.60 -9.36 22.77
CA GLN A 332 -10.05 -7.97 22.93
C GLN A 332 -9.46 -7.31 24.17
N LEU A 333 -8.22 -7.68 24.54
CA LEU A 333 -7.51 -7.16 25.70
C LEU A 333 -6.38 -6.22 25.27
N ILE A 334 -6.20 -5.18 26.08
CA ILE A 334 -5.07 -4.25 26.05
C ILE A 334 -4.30 -4.46 27.36
N LEU A 335 -3.04 -4.84 27.25
CA LEU A 335 -2.10 -4.93 28.36
C LEU A 335 -1.19 -3.71 28.33
N LEU A 336 -1.20 -2.94 29.42
CA LEU A 336 -0.32 -1.80 29.67
C LEU A 336 0.78 -2.25 30.64
N GLU A 337 2.05 -2.03 30.30
CA GLU A 337 3.20 -2.44 31.13
C GLU A 337 4.20 -1.30 31.30
N GLY A 338 4.67 -1.11 32.53
CA GLY A 338 5.61 -0.07 32.94
C GLY A 338 4.90 1.27 33.11
N ASN A 339 4.91 1.82 34.32
CA ASN A 339 4.31 3.13 34.63
C ASN A 339 2.87 3.31 34.10
N ALA A 340 2.08 2.23 34.11
CA ALA A 340 0.75 2.19 33.50
C ALA A 340 -0.23 3.12 34.23
N GLN A 341 -0.89 4.00 33.48
CA GLN A 341 -1.92 4.90 33.99
C GLN A 341 -3.10 4.97 33.04
N VAL A 342 -4.30 4.97 33.59
CA VAL A 342 -5.56 5.01 32.83
C VAL A 342 -6.47 6.04 33.48
N GLN A 343 -6.96 6.98 32.68
CA GLN A 343 -7.90 8.00 33.10
C GLN A 343 -9.19 7.85 32.32
N THR A 344 -10.30 7.81 33.05
CA THR A 344 -11.66 7.95 32.52
C THR A 344 -12.35 9.13 33.18
N ASP A 345 -13.59 9.41 32.79
CA ASP A 345 -14.40 10.43 33.47
C ASP A 345 -14.77 10.04 34.91
N GLN A 346 -14.70 8.74 35.23
CA GLN A 346 -15.18 8.19 36.51
C GLN A 346 -14.05 7.80 37.47
N TYR A 347 -12.86 7.46 36.94
CA TYR A 347 -11.77 6.94 37.77
C TYR A 347 -10.40 7.12 37.13
N ASN A 348 -9.37 7.03 37.97
CA ASN A 348 -7.97 6.95 37.60
C ASN A 348 -7.38 5.63 38.13
N LEU A 349 -6.65 4.91 37.27
CA LEU A 349 -5.91 3.70 37.60
C LEU A 349 -4.42 3.96 37.44
N GLN A 350 -3.62 3.51 38.40
CA GLN A 350 -2.16 3.51 38.30
C GLN A 350 -1.61 2.17 38.78
N GLY A 351 -0.61 1.65 38.08
CA GLY A 351 0.05 0.39 38.45
C GLY A 351 1.23 0.09 37.54
N GLU A 352 1.96 -0.98 37.83
CA GLU A 352 3.04 -1.45 36.95
C GLU A 352 2.49 -2.18 35.72
N SER A 353 1.41 -2.94 35.90
CA SER A 353 0.70 -3.64 34.83
C SER A 353 -0.80 -3.45 35.00
N ILE A 354 -1.48 -3.07 33.90
CA ILE A 354 -2.94 -2.91 33.86
C ILE A 354 -3.48 -3.59 32.61
N LYS A 355 -4.37 -4.56 32.80
CA LYS A 355 -5.17 -5.14 31.71
C LYS A 355 -6.48 -4.37 31.56
N LEU A 356 -6.87 -4.08 30.32
CA LEU A 356 -8.11 -3.40 29.94
C LEU A 356 -8.79 -4.18 28.80
N TYR A 357 -10.09 -4.00 28.63
CA TYR A 357 -10.76 -4.39 27.39
C TYR A 357 -10.68 -3.27 26.35
N VAL A 358 -10.65 -3.64 25.06
CA VAL A 358 -10.74 -2.70 23.94
C VAL A 358 -12.05 -1.92 24.00
N ASP A 359 -13.15 -2.58 24.38
CA ASP A 359 -14.44 -1.95 24.66
C ASP A 359 -14.38 -1.13 25.96
N VAL A 360 -14.59 0.19 25.84
CA VAL A 360 -14.56 1.14 26.96
C VAL A 360 -15.69 0.93 27.96
N SER A 361 -16.78 0.27 27.55
CA SER A 361 -17.91 -0.05 28.43
C SER A 361 -17.63 -1.21 29.39
N GLN A 362 -16.59 -2.02 29.11
CA GLN A 362 -16.20 -3.14 29.95
C GLN A 362 -15.12 -2.73 30.95
N GLY A 363 -15.50 -2.69 32.22
CA GLY A 363 -14.59 -2.40 33.32
C GLY A 363 -13.94 -3.66 33.87
N VAL A 364 -12.70 -3.94 33.48
CA VAL A 364 -11.78 -4.75 34.29
C VAL A 364 -10.41 -4.11 34.24
N ALA A 365 -9.83 -3.92 35.42
CA ALA A 365 -8.43 -3.57 35.62
C ALA A 365 -7.86 -4.59 36.61
N GLN A 366 -6.94 -5.42 36.14
CA GLN A 366 -6.30 -6.45 36.96
C GLN A 366 -4.81 -6.16 37.06
N GLY A 367 -4.33 -5.95 38.29
CA GLY A 367 -2.90 -5.96 38.62
C GLY A 367 -2.43 -7.39 38.83
N ASP A 368 -1.12 -7.60 38.78
CA ASP A 368 -0.55 -8.88 39.20
C ASP A 368 -0.35 -8.93 40.73
N ASP A 369 -0.15 -10.12 41.28
CA ASP A 369 0.00 -10.33 42.73
C ASP A 369 1.20 -9.58 43.36
N ASN A 370 2.17 -9.16 42.54
CA ASN A 370 3.36 -8.40 42.96
C ASN A 370 3.23 -6.88 42.70
N SER A 371 2.18 -6.45 41.99
CA SER A 371 1.99 -5.08 41.48
C SER A 371 0.54 -4.64 41.65
N PRO A 372 0.11 -4.24 42.87
CA PRO A 372 -1.26 -3.82 43.12
C PRO A 372 -1.61 -2.55 42.34
N ILE A 373 -2.86 -2.46 41.85
CA ILE A 373 -3.38 -1.25 41.19
C ILE A 373 -3.91 -0.28 42.24
N ARG A 374 -3.54 0.99 42.10
CA ARG A 374 -4.15 2.10 42.82
C ARG A 374 -5.34 2.62 42.02
N VAL A 375 -6.52 2.62 42.64
CA VAL A 375 -7.76 3.15 42.04
C VAL A 375 -8.17 4.42 42.78
N THR A 376 -8.43 5.48 42.02
CA THR A 376 -9.01 6.73 42.54
C THR A 376 -10.34 6.98 41.84
N ILE A 377 -11.45 6.95 42.57
CA ILE A 377 -12.79 7.23 42.03
C ILE A 377 -13.03 8.74 42.08
N LEU A 378 -13.44 9.30 40.95
CA LEU A 378 -13.83 10.70 40.84
C LEU A 378 -15.32 10.80 41.22
N MET A 379 -15.61 11.41 42.37
CA MET A 379 -16.99 11.70 42.75
C MET A 379 -17.41 13.03 42.14
N ASP A 380 -18.61 13.07 41.54
CA ASP A 380 -19.19 14.20 40.78
C ASP A 380 -18.81 15.58 41.35
N GLN A 381 -17.88 16.26 40.67
CA GLN A 381 -17.79 17.71 40.76
C GLN A 381 -18.31 18.32 39.46
N PRO A 382 -19.43 19.07 39.50
CA PRO A 382 -19.92 19.79 38.34
C PRO A 382 -18.91 20.90 38.03
N ASN A 383 -18.23 20.79 36.89
CA ASN A 383 -17.25 21.75 36.34
C ASN A 383 -15.76 21.57 36.66
N SER A 384 -15.26 20.38 36.99
CA SER A 384 -13.84 20.11 36.69
C SER A 384 -13.71 19.68 35.23
N ALA A 385 -13.52 20.66 34.33
CA ALA A 385 -12.98 20.38 33.01
C ALA A 385 -11.79 19.42 33.18
N SER A 386 -11.83 18.33 32.44
CA SER A 386 -10.99 17.14 32.61
C SER A 386 -9.50 17.48 32.73
N ASN A 387 -8.93 17.28 33.91
CA ASN A 387 -7.47 17.06 34.08
C ASN A 387 -7.10 15.65 33.59
N ALA A 388 -7.72 15.18 32.50
CA ALA A 388 -7.23 14.01 31.81
C ALA A 388 -5.90 14.40 31.18
N PHE A 389 -4.83 13.68 31.52
CA PHE A 389 -3.60 13.81 30.75
C PHE A 389 -3.96 13.47 29.30
N ARG A 390 -3.61 14.36 28.38
CA ARG A 390 -3.74 14.11 26.96
C ARG A 390 -2.43 13.50 26.48
N CYS A 391 -2.50 12.72 25.41
CA CYS A 391 -1.28 12.28 24.75
C CYS A 391 -0.52 13.45 24.12
N ARG A 392 -1.20 14.60 23.92
CA ARG A 392 -0.62 15.90 23.55
C ARG A 392 -1.30 17.08 24.25
#